data_AF-A0A350ITQ1-F1
#
_entry.id   AF-A0A350ITQ1-F1
#
_cell.length_a   1.000
_cell.length_b   1.000
_cell.length_c   1.000
_cell.angle_alpha   90.00
_cell.angle_beta   90.00
_cell.angle_gamma   90.00
#
_symmetry.space_group_name_H-M   'P 1'
#
loop_
_entity.id
_entity.type
_entity.pdbx_description
1 polymer ?
#
loop_
_entity_poly.entity_id
_entity_poly.type
_entity_poly.pdbx_seq_one_letter_code
_entity_poly.pdbx_strand_id
1 'polypeptide(L)'
;MATLLAVVTTDADVAAPDLQALLAEVAETSFNSITVDGDTSTNDTLFALANAAAGGPALRPGDGGFAALREALLGVCESLAEQVVADAEGATKHFRVTVAGGRDDAEARLAARTVAVSPLVKTAVHGADPNWGRIVMALGRSGARFSLDRVRVTIAGTTVFEHGAPIDADLSAVVAALQQPRSEIDIDLGAGDGRGHAWGCDLTAGYVRINAEYTT
;
A
#
# COMPACT_ATOMS: atom_id res chain seq x y z
N MET A 1 4.45 -9.30 -16.10
CA MET A 1 5.49 -8.59 -15.31
C MET A 1 5.29 -7.09 -15.51
N ALA A 2 4.72 -6.40 -14.53
CA ALA A 2 4.44 -4.97 -14.65
C ALA A 2 5.69 -4.14 -14.32
N THR A 3 6.07 -3.23 -15.22
CA THR A 3 7.12 -2.22 -14.96
C THR A 3 6.46 -0.90 -14.59
N LEU A 4 6.90 -0.27 -13.51
CA LEU A 4 6.42 1.01 -13.06
C LEU A 4 7.24 2.16 -13.67
N LEU A 5 6.60 2.96 -14.50
CA LEU A 5 7.18 4.21 -15.00
C LEU A 5 6.23 5.36 -14.65
N ALA A 6 6.72 6.33 -13.90
CA ALA A 6 5.94 7.50 -13.50
C ALA A 6 6.73 8.80 -13.74
N VAL A 7 6.03 9.83 -14.23
CA VAL A 7 6.58 11.17 -14.43
C VAL A 7 5.62 12.16 -13.79
N VAL A 8 6.12 12.95 -12.84
CA VAL A 8 5.37 14.04 -12.21
C VAL A 8 5.98 15.36 -12.64
N THR A 9 5.14 16.33 -13.00
CA THR A 9 5.58 17.67 -13.40
C THR A 9 4.98 18.72 -12.46
N THR A 10 5.73 19.78 -12.21
CA THR A 10 5.29 20.93 -11.41
C THR A 10 5.84 22.23 -11.98
N ASP A 11 5.11 23.31 -11.77
CA ASP A 11 5.53 24.67 -12.10
C ASP A 11 6.11 25.43 -10.89
N ALA A 12 6.24 24.78 -9.74
CA ALA A 12 6.91 25.33 -8.57
C ALA A 12 8.40 25.62 -8.85
N ASP A 13 8.90 26.73 -8.30
CA ASP A 13 10.32 27.04 -8.29
C ASP A 13 10.98 26.32 -7.10
N VAL A 14 11.66 25.20 -7.35
CA VAL A 14 12.31 24.37 -6.33
C VAL A 14 13.65 23.88 -6.87
N ALA A 15 14.69 23.91 -6.02
CA ALA A 15 16.01 23.43 -6.44
C ALA A 15 16.00 21.91 -6.63
N ALA A 16 16.73 21.43 -7.64
CA ALA A 16 16.77 20.00 -7.97
C ALA A 16 17.17 19.08 -6.80
N PRO A 17 18.15 19.41 -5.93
CA PRO A 17 18.47 18.58 -4.77
C PRO A 17 17.31 18.46 -3.76
N ASP A 18 16.57 19.54 -3.56
CA ASP A 18 15.44 19.56 -2.63
C ASP A 18 14.24 18.79 -3.21
N LEU A 19 13.98 18.92 -4.52
CA LEU A 19 12.97 18.12 -5.21
C LEU A 19 13.31 16.62 -5.18
N GLN A 20 14.58 16.25 -5.37
CA GLN A 20 15.03 14.86 -5.29
C GLN A 20 14.83 14.27 -3.89
N ALA A 21 15.10 15.05 -2.84
CA ALA A 21 14.87 14.63 -1.46
C ALA A 21 13.37 14.41 -1.19
N LEU A 22 12.52 15.35 -1.61
CA LEU A 22 11.06 15.20 -1.53
C LEU A 22 10.57 13.97 -2.29
N LEU A 23 11.07 13.75 -3.52
CA LEU A 23 10.66 12.63 -4.35
C LEU A 23 11.02 11.29 -3.69
N ALA A 24 12.20 11.18 -3.08
CA ALA A 24 12.62 9.97 -2.37
C ALA A 24 11.75 9.68 -1.15
N GLU A 25 11.40 10.72 -0.38
CA GLU A 25 10.50 10.60 0.76
C GLU A 25 9.08 10.17 0.33
N VAL A 26 8.53 10.84 -0.68
CA VAL A 26 7.18 10.56 -1.20
C VAL A 26 7.11 9.15 -1.81
N ALA A 27 8.15 8.72 -2.52
CA ALA A 27 8.20 7.39 -3.13
C ALA A 27 8.07 6.27 -2.08
N GLU A 28 8.65 6.45 -0.89
CA GLU A 28 8.63 5.46 0.18
C GLU A 28 7.21 5.12 0.65
N THR A 29 6.34 6.13 0.75
CA THR A 29 4.95 5.99 1.21
C THR A 29 3.92 5.96 0.08
N SER A 30 4.37 5.88 -1.17
CA SER A 30 3.49 5.75 -2.35
C SER A 30 3.86 4.52 -3.18
N PHE A 31 4.74 4.67 -4.18
CA PHE A 31 5.11 3.61 -5.11
C PHE A 31 5.90 2.46 -4.45
N ASN A 32 6.72 2.71 -3.42
CA ASN A 32 7.36 1.62 -2.66
C ASN A 32 6.38 0.90 -1.72
N SER A 33 5.17 1.45 -1.57
CA SER A 33 4.08 0.91 -0.76
C SER A 33 3.01 0.22 -1.62
N ILE A 34 3.34 -0.25 -2.83
CA ILE A 34 2.43 -1.06 -3.65
C ILE A 34 3.04 -2.42 -4.02
N THR A 35 2.19 -3.42 -4.26
CA THR A 35 2.61 -4.74 -4.77
C THR A 35 1.50 -5.39 -5.58
N VAL A 36 1.84 -5.90 -6.76
CA VAL A 36 0.93 -6.73 -7.57
C VAL A 36 1.21 -8.21 -7.29
N ASP A 37 2.36 -8.69 -7.71
CA ASP A 37 2.78 -10.10 -7.67
C ASP A 37 3.98 -10.35 -6.74
N GLY A 38 4.69 -9.28 -6.37
CA GLY A 38 5.86 -9.32 -5.50
C GLY A 38 7.19 -9.27 -6.26
N ASP A 39 7.15 -9.24 -7.59
CA ASP A 39 8.31 -9.22 -8.47
C ASP A 39 8.66 -7.79 -8.85
N THR A 40 9.82 -7.30 -8.39
CA THR A 40 10.31 -5.95 -8.71
C THR A 40 10.92 -5.94 -10.11
N SER A 41 10.52 -4.97 -10.95
CA SER A 41 11.03 -4.87 -12.32
C SER A 41 12.47 -4.34 -12.35
N THR A 42 13.20 -4.68 -13.41
CA THR A 42 14.54 -4.14 -13.71
C THR A 42 14.52 -2.69 -14.18
N ASN A 43 13.34 -2.12 -14.40
CA ASN A 43 13.16 -0.83 -15.09
C ASN A 43 12.31 0.18 -14.31
N ASP A 44 11.91 -0.14 -13.08
CA ASP A 44 11.08 0.76 -12.27
C ASP A 44 11.75 2.14 -12.12
N THR A 45 11.05 3.20 -12.53
CA THR A 45 11.58 4.56 -12.57
C THR A 45 10.52 5.62 -12.27
N LEU A 46 10.84 6.55 -11.37
CA LEU A 46 10.04 7.74 -11.07
C LEU A 46 10.84 9.01 -11.38
N PHE A 47 10.28 9.88 -12.22
CA PHE A 47 10.84 11.19 -12.53
C PHE A 47 9.99 12.32 -11.95
N ALA A 48 10.64 13.39 -11.48
CA ALA A 48 10.00 14.66 -11.18
C ALA A 48 10.67 15.80 -11.96
N LEU A 49 9.86 16.68 -12.56
CA LEU A 49 10.33 17.80 -13.38
C LEU A 49 9.69 19.10 -12.89
N ALA A 50 10.50 20.09 -12.54
CA ALA A 50 10.05 21.41 -12.09
C ALA A 50 10.53 22.50 -13.07
N ASN A 51 9.62 23.37 -13.53
CA ASN A 51 9.94 24.39 -14.54
C ASN A 51 9.88 25.85 -14.05
N ALA A 52 9.51 26.09 -12.78
CA ALA A 52 9.39 27.41 -12.16
C ALA A 52 8.40 28.39 -12.83
N ALA A 53 7.47 27.91 -13.66
CA ALA A 53 6.52 28.77 -14.39
C ALA A 53 5.46 29.44 -13.49
N ALA A 54 5.31 29.02 -12.23
CA ALA A 54 4.38 29.64 -11.28
C ALA A 54 4.76 31.09 -10.91
N GLY A 55 6.03 31.48 -11.10
CA GLY A 55 6.51 32.86 -10.87
C GLY A 55 6.56 33.31 -9.41
N GLY A 56 6.38 32.39 -8.46
CA GLY A 56 6.54 32.62 -7.02
C GLY A 56 8.01 32.60 -6.57
N PRO A 57 8.29 32.89 -5.29
CA PRO A 57 9.64 32.73 -4.75
C PRO A 57 10.07 31.27 -4.74
N ALA A 58 11.37 31.03 -4.89
CA ALA A 58 11.97 29.70 -4.76
C ALA A 58 11.65 29.07 -3.39
N LEU A 59 11.05 27.88 -3.44
CA LEU A 59 10.71 27.06 -2.29
C LEU A 59 11.96 26.41 -1.70
N ARG A 60 12.02 26.38 -0.37
CA ARG A 60 13.16 25.88 0.40
C ARG A 60 12.67 25.03 1.58
N PRO A 61 13.47 24.04 2.01
CA PRO A 61 13.18 23.28 3.21
C PRO A 61 12.88 24.19 4.42
N GLY A 62 11.76 23.93 5.08
CA GLY A 62 11.31 24.67 6.26
C GLY A 62 10.34 25.81 5.98
N ASP A 63 10.09 26.19 4.72
CA ASP A 63 9.02 27.13 4.39
C ASP A 63 7.66 26.43 4.16
N GLY A 64 6.59 27.21 4.26
CA GLY A 64 5.22 26.69 4.10
C GLY A 64 4.89 26.25 2.67
N GLY A 65 5.52 26.85 1.66
CA GLY A 65 5.30 26.48 0.26
C GLY A 65 5.94 25.14 -0.10
N PHE A 66 7.09 24.83 0.50
CA PHE A 66 7.79 23.57 0.39
C PHE A 66 7.01 22.44 1.05
N ALA A 67 6.41 22.70 2.22
CA ALA A 67 5.48 21.77 2.84
C ALA A 67 4.24 21.53 1.96
N ALA A 68 3.68 22.59 1.36
CA ALA A 68 2.56 22.45 0.43
C ALA A 68 2.93 21.66 -0.84
N LEU A 69 4.13 21.86 -1.40
CA LEU A 69 4.64 21.08 -2.52
C LEU A 69 4.80 19.60 -2.15
N ARG A 70 5.33 19.31 -0.95
CA ARG A 70 5.43 17.93 -0.44
C ARG A 70 4.07 17.25 -0.39
N GLU A 71 3.06 17.89 0.22
CA GLU A 71 1.71 17.33 0.32
C GLU A 71 1.07 17.11 -1.06
N ALA A 72 1.23 18.07 -1.97
CA ALA A 72 0.72 17.94 -3.34
C ALA A 72 1.39 16.78 -4.09
N LEU A 73 2.73 16.67 -3.99
CA LEU A 73 3.50 15.59 -4.61
C LEU A 73 3.08 14.23 -4.03
N LEU A 74 2.94 14.15 -2.70
CA LEU A 74 2.47 12.94 -2.02
C LEU A 74 1.09 12.52 -2.49
N GLY A 75 0.12 13.44 -2.52
CA GLY A 75 -1.24 13.14 -2.97
C GLY A 75 -1.31 12.66 -4.42
N VAL A 76 -0.50 13.25 -5.31
CA VAL A 76 -0.39 12.78 -6.71
C VAL A 76 0.23 11.38 -6.77
N CYS A 77 1.34 11.16 -6.09
CA CYS A 77 2.02 9.87 -6.11
C CYS A 77 1.20 8.75 -5.46
N GLU A 78 0.51 9.00 -4.34
CA GLU A 78 -0.40 8.03 -3.72
C GLU A 78 -1.57 7.68 -4.63
N SER A 79 -2.17 8.68 -5.29
CA SER A 79 -3.26 8.47 -6.25
C SER A 79 -2.81 7.62 -7.45
N LEU A 80 -1.64 7.91 -8.00
CA LEU A 80 -1.07 7.13 -9.10
C LEU A 80 -0.71 5.71 -8.65
N ALA A 81 -0.16 5.56 -7.45
CA ALA A 81 0.19 4.26 -6.89
C ALA A 81 -1.05 3.37 -6.68
N GLU A 82 -2.15 3.91 -6.15
CA GLU A 82 -3.42 3.17 -6.04
C GLU A 82 -3.96 2.77 -7.42
N GLN A 83 -3.91 3.68 -8.41
CA GLN A 83 -4.36 3.40 -9.77
C GLN A 83 -3.58 2.25 -10.43
N VAL A 84 -2.26 2.17 -10.22
CA VAL A 84 -1.44 1.05 -10.72
C VAL A 84 -1.93 -0.30 -10.17
N VAL A 85 -2.29 -0.35 -8.89
CA VAL A 85 -2.79 -1.58 -8.26
C VAL A 85 -4.22 -1.89 -8.69
N ALA A 86 -5.06 -0.87 -8.85
CA ALA A 86 -6.44 -1.01 -9.30
C ALA A 86 -6.54 -1.53 -10.75
N ASP A 87 -5.56 -1.24 -11.61
CA ASP A 87 -5.45 -1.72 -13.00
C ASP A 87 -4.45 -2.88 -13.16
N ALA A 88 -4.13 -3.58 -12.07
CA ALA A 88 -3.19 -4.69 -12.10
C ALA A 88 -3.68 -5.85 -12.98
N GLU A 89 -2.74 -6.58 -13.59
CA GLU A 89 -3.02 -7.67 -14.54
C GLU A 89 -4.02 -8.69 -14.00
N GLY A 90 -5.23 -8.71 -14.58
CA GLY A 90 -6.27 -9.66 -14.21
C GLY A 90 -6.89 -9.45 -12.83
N ALA A 91 -6.55 -8.35 -12.13
CA ALA A 91 -7.18 -7.99 -10.87
C ALA A 91 -8.66 -7.64 -11.08
N THR A 92 -9.50 -7.97 -10.10
CA THR A 92 -10.89 -7.47 -10.05
C THR A 92 -11.14 -6.62 -8.80
N LYS A 93 -10.21 -6.66 -7.84
CA LYS A 93 -10.27 -5.90 -6.59
C LYS A 93 -8.89 -5.46 -6.17
N HIS A 94 -8.82 -4.30 -5.51
CA HIS A 94 -7.64 -3.83 -4.80
C HIS A 94 -7.96 -3.56 -3.33
N PHE A 95 -6.92 -3.59 -2.50
CA PHE A 95 -7.06 -3.42 -1.07
C PHE A 95 -5.84 -2.73 -0.48
N ARG A 96 -6.07 -1.96 0.57
CA ARG A 96 -5.02 -1.37 1.39
C ARG A 96 -4.86 -2.19 2.66
N VAL A 97 -3.63 -2.55 2.98
CA VAL A 97 -3.26 -3.07 4.31
C VAL A 97 -2.63 -1.91 5.08
N THR A 98 -3.22 -1.56 6.21
CA THR A 98 -2.68 -0.58 7.16
C THR A 98 -2.22 -1.31 8.41
N VAL A 99 -0.96 -1.10 8.81
CA VAL A 99 -0.39 -1.67 10.02
C VAL A 99 -0.01 -0.54 10.96
N ALA A 100 -0.53 -0.59 12.18
CA ALA A 100 -0.12 0.23 13.31
C ALA A 100 0.46 -0.66 14.42
N GLY A 101 1.02 -0.03 15.46
CA GLY A 101 1.51 -0.76 16.61
C GLY A 101 2.84 -1.47 16.38
N GLY A 102 3.55 -1.17 15.28
CA GLY A 102 4.89 -1.72 15.04
C GLY A 102 5.94 -1.08 15.94
N ARG A 103 7.11 -1.70 16.09
CA ARG A 103 8.24 -1.09 16.82
C ARG A 103 8.66 0.24 16.20
N ASP A 104 8.68 0.29 14.88
CA ASP A 104 9.00 1.45 14.05
C ASP A 104 8.25 1.36 12.71
N ASP A 105 8.25 2.45 11.94
CA ASP A 105 7.51 2.50 10.67
C ASP A 105 8.05 1.50 9.64
N ALA A 106 9.35 1.16 9.69
CA ALA A 106 9.95 0.20 8.77
C ALA A 106 9.42 -1.22 9.03
N GLU A 107 9.29 -1.62 10.30
CA GLU A 107 8.67 -2.88 10.69
C GLU A 107 7.20 -2.93 10.27
N ALA A 108 6.46 -1.85 10.49
CA ALA A 108 5.04 -1.77 10.11
C ALA A 108 4.85 -1.83 8.58
N ARG A 109 5.69 -1.14 7.79
CA ARG A 109 5.67 -1.22 6.32
C ARG A 109 5.99 -2.63 5.83
N LEU A 110 6.99 -3.29 6.43
CA LEU A 110 7.33 -4.68 6.09
C LEU A 110 6.17 -5.64 6.38
N ALA A 111 5.49 -5.47 7.52
CA ALA A 111 4.31 -6.23 7.87
C ALA A 111 3.16 -6.02 6.87
N ALA A 112 2.85 -4.76 6.54
CA ALA A 112 1.81 -4.42 5.57
C ALA A 112 2.10 -5.04 4.21
N ARG A 113 3.32 -4.90 3.69
CA ARG A 113 3.74 -5.48 2.41
C ARG A 113 3.67 -7.01 2.42
N THR A 114 4.05 -7.65 3.52
CA THR A 114 4.00 -9.12 3.64
C THR A 114 2.57 -9.66 3.56
N VAL A 115 1.61 -8.94 4.13
CA VAL A 115 0.18 -9.28 4.02
C VAL A 115 -0.32 -9.02 2.60
N ALA A 116 -0.01 -7.86 2.03
CA ALA A 116 -0.45 -7.46 0.68
C ALA A 116 0.03 -8.42 -0.42
N VAL A 117 1.26 -8.94 -0.31
CA VAL A 117 1.83 -9.89 -1.30
C VAL A 117 1.38 -11.33 -1.08
N SER A 118 0.70 -11.65 0.03
CA SER A 118 0.36 -13.04 0.38
C SER A 118 -0.66 -13.65 -0.61
N PRO A 119 -0.31 -14.73 -1.35
CA PRO A 119 -1.25 -15.34 -2.31
C PRO A 119 -2.55 -15.82 -1.64
N LEU A 120 -2.47 -16.28 -0.40
CA LEU A 120 -3.65 -16.69 0.37
C LEU A 120 -4.54 -15.51 0.75
N VAL A 121 -3.96 -14.36 1.12
CA VAL A 121 -4.74 -13.15 1.38
C VAL A 121 -5.37 -12.66 0.08
N LYS A 122 -4.59 -12.54 -0.99
CA LYS A 122 -5.04 -12.10 -2.31
C LYS A 122 -6.18 -12.98 -2.86
N THR A 123 -6.12 -14.30 -2.71
CA THR A 123 -7.22 -15.20 -3.11
C THR A 123 -8.44 -15.13 -2.19
N ALA A 124 -8.26 -14.82 -0.90
CA ALA A 124 -9.39 -14.59 0.01
C ALA A 124 -10.15 -13.30 -0.38
N VAL A 125 -9.42 -12.22 -0.68
CA VAL A 125 -10.01 -10.97 -1.20
C VAL A 125 -10.76 -11.22 -2.51
N HIS A 126 -10.17 -11.97 -3.45
CA HIS A 126 -10.84 -12.37 -4.69
C HIS A 126 -12.20 -13.02 -4.40
N GLY A 127 -12.21 -14.04 -3.54
CA GLY A 127 -13.41 -14.79 -3.14
C GLY A 127 -14.36 -14.06 -2.20
N ALA A 128 -14.06 -12.82 -1.79
CA ALA A 128 -14.78 -12.10 -0.73
C ALA A 128 -14.88 -12.90 0.60
N ASP A 129 -13.84 -13.68 0.92
CA ASP A 129 -13.72 -14.47 2.15
C ASP A 129 -13.00 -13.65 3.24
N PRO A 130 -13.67 -13.26 4.35
CA PRO A 130 -13.08 -12.47 5.44
C PRO A 130 -12.13 -13.32 6.32
N ASN A 131 -11.11 -13.87 5.69
CA ASN A 131 -10.23 -14.88 6.27
C ASN A 131 -9.09 -14.26 7.09
N TRP A 132 -9.39 -13.83 8.31
CA TRP A 132 -8.41 -13.28 9.24
C TRP A 132 -7.25 -14.25 9.53
N GLY A 133 -7.49 -15.56 9.47
CA GLY A 133 -6.45 -16.57 9.71
C GLY A 133 -5.30 -16.48 8.69
N ARG A 134 -5.63 -16.20 7.42
CA ARG A 134 -4.62 -15.96 6.37
C ARG A 134 -3.85 -14.65 6.56
N ILE A 135 -4.49 -13.63 7.12
CA ILE A 135 -3.84 -12.35 7.47
C ILE A 135 -2.86 -12.56 8.62
N VAL A 136 -3.29 -13.19 9.72
CA VAL A 136 -2.43 -13.49 10.89
C VAL A 136 -1.28 -14.42 10.50
N MET A 137 -1.51 -15.41 9.63
CA MET A 137 -0.45 -16.26 9.06
C MET A 137 0.59 -15.42 8.30
N ALA A 138 0.15 -14.48 7.45
CA ALA A 138 1.06 -13.61 6.72
C ALA A 138 1.84 -12.67 7.65
N LEU A 139 1.19 -12.13 8.69
CA LEU A 139 1.86 -11.35 9.74
C LEU A 139 2.93 -12.17 10.45
N GLY A 140 2.65 -13.43 10.79
CA GLY A 140 3.61 -14.31 11.48
C GLY A 140 4.90 -14.56 10.72
N ARG A 141 4.92 -14.37 9.40
CA ARG A 141 6.12 -14.49 8.55
C ARG A 141 6.71 -13.14 8.10
N SER A 142 6.19 -12.01 8.57
CA SER A 142 6.67 -10.68 8.17
C SER A 142 8.00 -10.28 8.81
N GLY A 143 8.39 -10.96 9.90
CA GLY A 143 9.53 -10.58 10.72
C GLY A 143 9.22 -9.50 11.76
N ALA A 144 8.00 -8.95 11.77
CA ALA A 144 7.56 -8.03 12.82
C ALA A 144 7.46 -8.72 14.17
N ARG A 145 7.86 -8.02 15.24
CA ARG A 145 7.79 -8.55 16.61
C ARG A 145 6.49 -8.15 17.28
N PHE A 146 5.61 -9.11 17.50
CA PHE A 146 4.34 -8.90 18.20
C PHE A 146 3.93 -10.14 19.00
N SER A 147 2.87 -10.00 19.79
CA SER A 147 2.24 -11.11 20.52
C SER A 147 0.78 -11.21 20.11
N LEU A 148 0.29 -12.42 19.85
CA LEU A 148 -1.05 -12.64 19.27
C LEU A 148 -2.18 -12.09 20.15
N ASP A 149 -1.98 -12.06 21.46
CA ASP A 149 -2.89 -11.49 22.47
C ASP A 149 -3.04 -9.96 22.38
N ARG A 150 -2.19 -9.29 21.60
CA ARG A 150 -2.24 -7.85 21.37
C ARG A 150 -2.68 -7.47 19.97
N VAL A 151 -2.73 -8.44 19.05
CA VAL A 151 -3.07 -8.17 17.66
C VAL A 151 -4.57 -7.94 17.53
N ARG A 152 -4.93 -6.87 16.81
CA ARG A 152 -6.28 -6.63 16.31
C ARG A 152 -6.27 -6.65 14.79
N VAL A 153 -7.23 -7.33 14.16
CA VAL A 153 -7.45 -7.31 12.71
C VAL A 153 -8.88 -6.87 12.42
N THR A 154 -8.99 -5.84 11.60
CA THR A 154 -10.23 -5.29 11.08
C THR A 154 -10.25 -5.46 9.56
N ILE A 155 -11.32 -6.01 9.03
CA ILE A 155 -11.53 -6.16 7.58
C ILE A 155 -12.75 -5.34 7.22
N ALA A 156 -12.59 -4.42 6.27
CA ALA A 156 -13.65 -3.55 5.77
C ALA A 156 -14.47 -2.86 6.90
N GLY A 157 -13.77 -2.38 7.94
CA GLY A 157 -14.37 -1.70 9.09
C GLY A 157 -14.88 -2.60 10.22
N THR A 158 -14.86 -3.93 10.06
CA THR A 158 -15.30 -4.88 11.09
C THR A 158 -14.13 -5.61 11.71
N THR A 159 -13.98 -5.51 13.03
CA THR A 159 -12.98 -6.29 13.78
C THR A 159 -13.38 -7.76 13.79
N VAL A 160 -12.49 -8.62 13.30
CA VAL A 160 -12.72 -10.06 13.11
C VAL A 160 -11.79 -10.92 13.98
N PHE A 161 -10.71 -10.33 14.50
CA PHE A 161 -9.75 -10.98 15.38
C PHE A 161 -9.19 -9.97 16.37
N GLU A 162 -9.17 -10.33 17.65
CA GLU A 162 -8.56 -9.53 18.71
C GLU A 162 -8.20 -10.42 19.90
N HIS A 163 -7.21 -10.02 20.69
CA HIS A 163 -6.86 -10.70 21.96
C HIS A 163 -6.54 -12.19 21.80
N GLY A 164 -5.93 -12.56 20.67
CA GLY A 164 -5.54 -13.94 20.38
C GLY A 164 -6.68 -14.85 19.94
N ALA A 165 -7.88 -14.31 19.70
CA ALA A 165 -9.06 -15.09 19.35
C ALA A 165 -9.89 -14.41 18.23
N PRO A 166 -10.67 -15.20 17.46
CA PRO A 166 -11.70 -14.62 16.59
C PRO A 166 -12.77 -13.90 17.41
N ILE A 167 -13.29 -12.82 16.86
CA ILE A 167 -14.45 -12.10 17.42
C ILE A 167 -15.72 -12.61 16.76
N ASP A 168 -16.80 -12.71 17.55
CA ASP A 168 -18.14 -12.96 17.03
C ASP A 168 -18.64 -11.70 16.31
N ALA A 169 -18.39 -11.65 15.00
CA ALA A 169 -18.69 -10.52 14.13
C ALA A 169 -19.70 -10.92 13.05
N ASP A 170 -20.53 -9.97 12.62
CA ASP A 170 -21.39 -10.17 11.46
C ASP A 170 -20.55 -10.24 10.17
N LEU A 171 -20.16 -11.46 9.80
CA LEU A 171 -19.38 -11.70 8.60
C LEU A 171 -20.14 -11.38 7.32
N SER A 172 -21.48 -11.32 7.34
CA SER A 172 -22.26 -11.03 6.13
C SER A 172 -22.02 -9.61 5.62
N ALA A 173 -21.91 -8.64 6.53
CA ALA A 173 -21.53 -7.27 6.20
C ALA A 173 -20.10 -7.18 5.65
N VAL A 174 -19.17 -7.95 6.21
CA VAL A 174 -17.77 -7.99 5.74
C VAL A 174 -17.68 -8.58 4.34
N VAL A 175 -18.40 -9.68 4.07
CA VAL A 175 -18.48 -10.29 2.75
C VAL A 175 -19.03 -9.30 1.72
N ALA A 176 -20.12 -8.59 2.03
CA ALA A 176 -20.70 -7.59 1.14
C ALA A 176 -19.74 -6.43 0.85
N ALA A 177 -18.96 -6.00 1.84
CA ALA A 177 -17.94 -4.97 1.66
C ALA A 177 -16.75 -5.49 0.83
N LEU A 178 -16.31 -6.73 1.04
CA LEU A 178 -15.26 -7.39 0.24
C LEU A 178 -15.69 -7.70 -1.21
N GLN A 179 -16.98 -7.62 -1.54
CA GLN A 179 -17.44 -7.67 -2.92
C GLN A 179 -17.21 -6.37 -3.69
N GLN A 180 -16.95 -5.26 -3.00
CA GLN A 180 -16.63 -4.00 -3.65
C GLN A 180 -15.23 -4.05 -4.28
N PRO A 181 -14.97 -3.22 -5.32
CA PRO A 181 -13.65 -3.18 -5.98
C PRO A 181 -12.51 -2.77 -5.05
N ARG A 182 -12.80 -1.97 -4.02
CA ARG A 182 -11.83 -1.43 -3.08
C ARG A 182 -12.17 -1.87 -1.65
N SER A 183 -11.20 -2.38 -0.91
CA SER A 183 -11.35 -2.76 0.50
C SER A 183 -10.17 -2.34 1.38
N GLU A 184 -10.35 -2.40 2.70
CA GLU A 184 -9.34 -2.03 3.70
C GLU A 184 -9.11 -3.22 4.64
N ILE A 185 -7.86 -3.42 5.05
CA ILE A 185 -7.44 -4.36 6.08
C ILE A 185 -6.59 -3.59 7.08
N ASP A 186 -7.13 -3.34 8.26
CA ASP A 186 -6.42 -2.63 9.34
C ASP A 186 -5.92 -3.62 10.38
N ILE A 187 -4.65 -3.45 10.77
CA ILE A 187 -3.95 -4.34 11.69
C ILE A 187 -3.29 -3.46 12.75
N ASP A 188 -3.53 -3.76 14.02
CA ASP A 188 -2.78 -3.20 15.14
C ASP A 188 -1.96 -4.32 15.77
N LEU A 189 -0.63 -4.15 15.84
CA LEU A 189 0.29 -5.13 16.43
C LEU A 189 0.44 -4.96 17.96
N GLY A 190 0.08 -3.81 18.52
CA GLY A 190 0.19 -3.51 19.95
C GLY A 190 1.61 -3.61 20.53
N ALA A 191 2.64 -3.39 19.71
CA ALA A 191 4.06 -3.55 20.04
C ALA A 191 4.88 -2.24 20.06
N GLY A 192 4.32 -1.11 19.61
CA GLY A 192 4.97 0.20 19.58
C GLY A 192 4.12 1.29 18.91
N ASP A 193 4.75 2.33 18.38
CA ASP A 193 4.07 3.48 17.74
C ASP A 193 4.23 3.51 16.21
N GLY A 194 4.97 2.55 15.65
CA GLY A 194 5.28 2.47 14.23
C GLY A 194 4.04 2.22 13.37
N ARG A 195 4.01 2.89 12.21
CA ARG A 195 2.90 2.82 11.24
C ARG A 195 3.42 2.61 9.83
N GLY A 196 2.65 1.88 9.03
CA GLY A 196 2.97 1.61 7.65
C GLY A 196 1.75 1.11 6.90
N HIS A 197 1.81 1.16 5.58
CA HIS A 197 0.75 0.61 4.75
C HIS A 197 1.33 0.01 3.48
N ALA A 198 0.53 -0.82 2.82
CA ALA A 198 0.82 -1.30 1.48
C ALA A 198 -0.49 -1.54 0.71
N TRP A 199 -0.51 -1.21 -0.57
CA TRP A 199 -1.58 -1.60 -1.49
C TRP A 199 -1.27 -2.94 -2.15
N GLY A 200 -2.30 -3.76 -2.28
CA GLY A 200 -2.29 -4.99 -3.05
C GLY A 200 -3.53 -5.15 -3.89
N CYS A 201 -3.48 -6.03 -4.89
CA CYS A 201 -4.64 -6.49 -5.64
C CYS A 201 -4.99 -7.93 -5.30
N ASP A 202 -6.14 -8.42 -5.71
CA ASP A 202 -6.48 -9.84 -5.56
C ASP A 202 -5.64 -10.76 -6.48
N LEU A 203 -5.77 -12.07 -6.33
CA LEU A 203 -5.10 -13.07 -7.20
C LEU A 203 -6.17 -13.90 -7.88
N THR A 204 -6.26 -13.77 -9.20
CA THR A 204 -7.34 -14.35 -10.01
C THR A 204 -6.80 -15.38 -11.00
N ALA A 205 -7.69 -16.18 -11.57
CA ALA A 205 -7.35 -17.02 -12.72
C ALA A 205 -6.97 -16.17 -13.96
N GLY A 206 -7.44 -14.93 -14.04
CA GLY A 206 -7.10 -13.99 -15.10
C GLY A 206 -5.62 -13.61 -15.08
N TYR A 207 -5.05 -13.37 -13.90
CA TYR A 207 -3.61 -13.13 -13.72
C TYR A 207 -2.78 -14.30 -14.26
N VAL A 208 -3.15 -15.54 -13.89
CA VAL A 208 -2.48 -16.76 -14.35
C VAL A 208 -2.56 -16.88 -15.88
N ARG A 209 -3.75 -16.65 -16.46
CA ARG A 209 -3.95 -16.71 -17.91
C ARG A 209 -3.06 -15.71 -18.65
N ILE A 210 -3.04 -14.45 -18.22
CA ILE A 210 -2.25 -13.37 -18.85
C ILE A 210 -0.76 -13.74 -18.86
N ASN A 211 -0.23 -14.20 -17.72
CA ASN A 211 1.20 -14.47 -17.58
C ASN A 211 1.65 -15.87 -18.03
N ALA A 212 0.72 -16.78 -18.36
CA ALA A 212 1.04 -18.11 -18.87
C ALA A 212 0.86 -18.24 -20.39
N GLU A 213 -0.12 -17.53 -20.97
CA GLU A 213 -0.48 -17.68 -22.38
C GLU A 213 0.22 -16.66 -23.30
N TYR A 214 0.74 -15.57 -22.73
CA TYR A 214 1.44 -14.51 -23.47
C TYR A 214 2.85 -14.32 -22.91
N THR A 215 3.82 -14.04 -23.81
CA THR A 215 5.12 -13.51 -23.39
C THR A 215 4.95 -12.00 -23.19
N THR A 216 5.02 -11.56 -21.94
CA THR A 216 4.91 -10.16 -21.53
C THR A 216 6.23 -9.60 -21.04
#